data_AF-A0A2D9XJ20-F1
#
_entry.id   AF-A0A2D9XJ20-F1
#
_cell.length_a   1.000
_cell.length_b   1.000
_cell.length_c   1.000
_cell.angle_alpha   90.00
_cell.angle_beta   90.00
_cell.angle_gamma   90.00
#
_symmetry.space_group_name_H-M   'P 1'
#
loop_
_entity.id
_entity.type
_entity.pdbx_description
1 polymer ?
#
loop_
_entity_poly.entity_id
_entity_poly.type
_entity_poly.pdbx_seq_one_letter_code
_entity_poly.pdbx_strand_id
1 'polypeptide(L)'
;MQNILILALFFPFITLSQKIHTVNYASQADLKVYVVNYASQADIKVYKVDYASQVTRNEGRWHFVDYASQADLKIYFVDYASQADLKIYFVDYISQAGWINKSKKHLLY
;
A
#
# COMPACT_ATOMS: atom_id res chain seq x y z
N MET A 1 15.49 31.62 -37.12
CA MET A 1 14.65 31.50 -35.92
C MET A 1 14.43 30.02 -35.70
N GLN A 2 15.16 29.40 -34.77
CA GLN A 2 15.05 27.97 -34.50
C GLN A 2 13.80 27.72 -33.64
N ASN A 3 12.82 27.02 -34.20
CA ASN A 3 11.65 26.56 -33.47
C ASN A 3 12.10 25.46 -32.49
N ILE A 4 12.12 25.77 -31.20
CA ILE A 4 12.31 24.78 -30.15
C ILE A 4 10.98 24.02 -29.99
N LEU A 5 10.92 22.79 -30.52
CA LEU A 5 9.84 21.85 -30.21
C LEU A 5 10.05 21.35 -28.78
N ILE A 6 9.26 21.84 -27.82
CA ILE A 6 9.20 21.25 -26.47
C ILE A 6 8.29 20.03 -26.57
N LEU A 7 8.89 18.84 -26.68
CA LEU A 7 8.19 17.56 -26.54
C LEU A 7 7.93 17.33 -25.04
N ALA A 8 6.75 17.76 -24.56
CA ALA A 8 6.32 17.49 -23.20
C ALA A 8 6.00 15.99 -23.05
N LEU A 9 6.96 15.23 -22.53
CA LEU A 9 6.80 13.85 -22.07
C LEU A 9 5.82 13.84 -20.89
N PHE A 10 4.53 13.62 -21.17
CA PHE A 10 3.57 13.24 -20.15
C PHE A 10 3.96 11.85 -19.63
N PHE A 11 4.72 11.82 -18.53
CA PHE A 11 4.88 10.59 -17.76
C PHE A 11 3.50 10.12 -17.31
N PRO A 12 3.09 8.88 -17.59
CA PRO A 12 1.89 8.34 -16.96
C PRO A 12 2.14 8.32 -15.46
N PHE A 13 1.27 8.97 -14.69
CA PHE A 13 1.18 8.74 -13.24
C PHE A 13 0.80 7.28 -13.06
N ILE A 14 1.79 6.41 -12.89
CA ILE A 14 1.56 5.03 -12.47
C ILE A 14 1.02 5.13 -11.05
N THR A 15 -0.30 5.19 -10.92
CA THR A 15 -0.93 5.03 -9.61
C THR A 15 -0.77 3.56 -9.27
N LEU A 16 0.19 3.23 -8.40
CA LEU A 16 0.26 1.87 -7.87
C LEU A 16 -1.09 1.54 -7.23
N SER A 17 -1.69 0.48 -7.75
CA SER A 17 -2.83 -0.17 -7.13
C SER A 17 -2.27 -0.80 -5.85
N GLN A 18 -2.95 -0.75 -4.70
CA GLN A 18 -2.55 -1.48 -3.50
C GLN A 18 -2.86 -2.98 -3.62
N LYS A 19 -2.31 -3.67 -4.65
CA LYS A 19 -2.31 -5.13 -4.71
C LYS A 19 -1.13 -5.67 -3.92
N ILE A 20 -1.44 -6.50 -2.94
CA ILE A 20 -0.51 -6.90 -1.89
C ILE A 20 -0.26 -8.40 -2.00
N HIS A 21 1.01 -8.80 -2.06
CA HIS A 21 1.39 -10.20 -1.89
C HIS A 21 2.10 -10.38 -0.56
N THR A 22 1.72 -11.41 0.20
CA THR A 22 2.38 -11.74 1.47
C THR A 22 3.52 -12.71 1.20
N VAL A 23 4.72 -12.37 1.64
CA VAL A 23 5.90 -13.23 1.54
C VAL A 23 6.21 -13.91 2.87
N ASN A 24 6.98 -15.00 2.82
CA ASN A 24 7.31 -15.80 4.00
C ASN A 24 8.60 -15.35 4.72
N TYR A 25 9.38 -14.45 4.12
CA TYR A 25 10.63 -13.98 4.68
C TYR A 25 10.76 -12.46 4.57
N ALA A 26 11.20 -11.83 5.66
CA ALA A 26 11.42 -10.39 5.73
C ALA A 26 12.35 -9.85 4.63
N SER A 27 13.34 -10.64 4.18
CA SER A 27 14.28 -10.26 3.12
C SER A 27 13.64 -10.20 1.72
N GLN A 28 12.45 -10.76 1.53
CA GLN A 28 11.73 -10.76 0.26
C GLN A 28 10.71 -9.62 0.17
N ALA A 29 10.40 -9.00 1.31
CA ALA A 29 9.39 -7.96 1.40
C ALA A 29 9.97 -6.60 1.05
N ASP A 30 9.13 -5.79 0.45
CA ASP A 30 9.39 -4.37 0.23
C ASP A 30 9.03 -3.58 1.51
N LEU A 31 8.09 -4.10 2.32
CA LEU A 31 7.65 -3.51 3.59
C LEU A 31 7.37 -4.56 4.68
N LYS A 32 7.78 -4.26 5.92
CA LYS A 32 7.38 -5.00 7.12
C LYS A 32 6.14 -4.37 7.73
N VAL A 33 5.11 -5.19 7.95
CA VAL A 33 3.80 -4.74 8.40
C VAL A 33 3.45 -5.36 9.74
N TYR A 34 3.00 -4.54 10.69
CA TYR A 34 2.48 -5.00 11.98
C TYR A 34 0.99 -4.69 12.09
N VAL A 35 0.19 -5.70 12.46
CA VAL A 35 -1.24 -5.54 12.70
C VAL A 35 -1.45 -5.10 14.15
N VAL A 36 -1.98 -3.90 14.37
CA VAL A 36 -2.26 -3.39 15.72
C VAL A 36 -3.64 -3.85 16.22
N ASN A 37 -3.83 -3.84 17.53
CA ASN A 37 -5.11 -4.23 18.17
C ASN A 37 -6.17 -3.13 18.15
N TYR A 38 -5.77 -1.87 17.96
CA TYR A 38 -6.68 -0.71 18.01
C TYR A 38 -6.39 0.24 16.86
N ALA A 39 -7.45 0.75 16.22
CA ALA A 39 -7.36 1.67 15.10
C ALA A 39 -6.47 2.90 15.38
N SER A 40 -6.52 3.46 16.60
CA SER A 40 -5.73 4.62 17.00
C SER A 40 -4.21 4.41 16.98
N GLN A 41 -3.74 3.16 17.00
CA GLN A 41 -2.32 2.80 17.00
C GLN A 41 -1.75 2.63 15.58
N ALA A 42 -2.62 2.55 14.58
CA ALA A 42 -2.24 2.30 13.20
C ALA A 42 -1.72 3.57 12.51
N ASP A 43 -0.84 3.37 11.55
CA ASP A 43 -0.49 4.39 10.57
C ASP A 43 -1.58 4.50 9.48
N ILE A 44 -2.22 3.37 9.14
CA ILE A 44 -3.32 3.29 8.16
C ILE A 44 -4.37 2.25 8.57
N LYS A 45 -5.64 2.58 8.34
CA LYS A 45 -6.75 1.61 8.41
C LYS A 45 -6.92 0.95 7.04
N VAL A 46 -6.92 -0.37 7.02
CA VAL A 46 -6.93 -1.17 5.80
C VAL A 46 -8.26 -1.90 5.66
N TYR A 47 -8.95 -1.66 4.55
CA TYR A 47 -10.08 -2.47 4.13
C TYR A 47 -9.61 -3.49 3.08
N LYS A 48 -9.90 -4.77 3.31
CA LYS A 48 -9.59 -5.83 2.34
C LYS A 48 -10.66 -5.86 1.26
N VAL A 49 -10.27 -5.63 0.00
CA VAL A 49 -11.19 -5.68 -1.13
C VAL A 49 -11.10 -7.02 -1.86
N ASP A 50 -12.23 -7.49 -2.36
CA ASP A 50 -12.33 -8.77 -3.07
C ASP A 50 -11.85 -8.69 -4.52
N TYR A 51 -11.92 -7.50 -5.12
CA TYR A 51 -11.60 -7.30 -6.54
C TYR A 51 -10.54 -6.21 -6.72
N ALA A 52 -9.56 -6.47 -7.57
CA ALA A 52 -8.52 -5.51 -7.93
C ALA A 52 -9.07 -4.18 -8.46
N SER A 53 -10.24 -4.18 -9.11
CA SER A 53 -10.91 -2.96 -9.60
C SER A 53 -11.40 -2.04 -8.49
N GLN A 54 -11.58 -2.53 -7.27
CA GLN A 54 -12.00 -1.74 -6.11
C GLN A 54 -10.83 -1.05 -5.39
N VAL A 55 -9.61 -1.43 -5.76
CA VAL A 55 -8.39 -0.77 -5.30
C VAL A 55 -8.31 0.59 -5.97
N THR A 56 -8.48 1.63 -5.17
CA THR A 56 -8.44 3.00 -5.65
C THR A 56 -7.48 3.80 -4.81
N ARG A 57 -6.42 4.29 -5.46
CA ARG A 57 -5.47 5.23 -4.87
C ARG A 57 -4.78 4.66 -3.63
N ASN A 58 -3.83 5.43 -3.10
CA ASN A 58 -3.15 5.12 -1.86
C ASN A 58 -4.05 5.46 -0.65
N GLU A 59 -5.18 4.77 -0.51
CA GLU A 59 -6.27 5.06 0.44
C GLU A 59 -6.55 3.92 1.44
N GLY A 60 -5.75 2.85 1.44
CA GLY A 60 -5.91 1.74 2.39
C GLY A 60 -6.91 0.69 1.94
N ARG A 61 -7.08 0.50 0.63
CA ARG A 61 -7.91 -0.55 0.04
C ARG A 61 -7.01 -1.63 -0.51
N TRP A 62 -6.78 -2.68 0.25
CA TRP A 62 -5.79 -3.70 -0.10
C TRP A 62 -6.45 -4.88 -0.77
N HIS A 63 -5.98 -5.23 -1.96
CA HIS A 63 -6.36 -6.46 -2.64
C HIS A 63 -5.23 -7.47 -2.51
N PHE A 64 -5.46 -8.56 -1.80
CA PHE A 64 -4.43 -9.58 -1.62
C PHE A 64 -4.42 -10.52 -2.83
N VAL A 65 -3.23 -10.75 -3.37
CA VAL A 65 -3.00 -11.61 -4.55
C VAL A 65 -2.07 -12.78 -4.22
N ASP A 66 -2.31 -13.90 -4.88
CA ASP A 66 -1.60 -15.16 -4.60
C ASP A 66 -0.18 -15.19 -5.19
N TYR A 67 0.09 -14.40 -6.22
CA TYR A 67 1.37 -14.42 -6.93
C TYR A 67 2.08 -13.07 -6.83
N ALA A 68 3.37 -13.10 -6.46
CA ALA A 68 4.22 -11.91 -6.38
C ALA A 68 4.26 -11.09 -7.67
N SER A 69 4.17 -11.74 -8.84
CA SER A 69 4.15 -11.07 -10.15
C SER A 69 2.90 -10.23 -10.41
N GLN A 70 1.84 -10.42 -9.63
CA GLN A 70 0.60 -9.66 -9.73
C GLN A 70 0.55 -8.48 -8.75
N ALA A 71 1.43 -8.47 -7.75
CA ALA A 71 1.42 -7.49 -6.69
C ALA A 71 2.20 -6.24 -7.08
N ASP A 72 1.69 -5.11 -6.61
CA ASP A 72 2.38 -3.84 -6.64
C ASP A 72 3.36 -3.74 -5.46
N LEU A 73 3.10 -4.46 -4.36
CA LEU A 73 3.93 -4.48 -3.16
C LEU A 73 3.95 -5.87 -2.50
N LYS A 74 5.14 -6.33 -2.10
CA LYS A 74 5.32 -7.50 -1.24
C LYS A 74 5.46 -7.09 0.21
N ILE A 75 4.67 -7.68 1.10
CA ILE A 75 4.73 -7.41 2.54
C ILE A 75 5.09 -8.66 3.34
N TYR A 76 5.78 -8.44 4.46
CA TYR A 76 6.02 -9.45 5.48
C TYR A 76 5.37 -9.01 6.79
N PHE A 77 4.50 -9.85 7.35
CA PHE A 77 3.91 -9.57 8.65
C PHE A 77 4.91 -9.88 9.76
N VAL A 78 5.15 -8.91 10.64
CA VAL A 78 6.03 -9.06 11.81
C VAL A 78 5.22 -9.22 13.09
N ASP A 79 5.84 -9.82 14.11
CA ASP A 79 5.19 -10.08 15.41
C ASP A 79 5.28 -8.90 16.39
N TYR A 80 6.15 -7.92 16.12
CA TYR A 80 6.39 -6.79 17.03
C TYR A 80 6.35 -5.46 16.30
N ALA A 81 5.66 -4.47 16.88
CA ALA A 81 5.54 -3.13 16.32
C ALA A 81 6.90 -2.44 16.07
N SER A 82 7.92 -2.75 16.87
CA SER A 82 9.28 -2.21 16.73
C SER A 82 10.01 -2.69 15.46
N GLN A 83 9.54 -3.78 14.84
CA GLN A 83 10.12 -4.34 13.62
C GLN A 83 9.43 -3.84 12.35
N ALA A 84 8.34 -3.09 12.49
CA ALA A 84 7.48 -2.71 11.38
C ALA A 84 7.84 -1.36 10.80
N ASP A 85 7.84 -1.29 9.47
CA ASP A 85 7.88 -0.03 8.74
C ASP A 85 6.49 0.65 8.77
N LEU A 86 5.42 -0.17 8.69
CA LEU A 86 4.04 0.29 8.64
C LEU A 86 3.15 -0.48 9.65
N LYS A 87 2.39 0.26 10.46
CA LYS A 87 1.37 -0.32 11.34
C LYS A 87 -0.01 -0.23 10.70
N ILE A 88 -0.73 -1.34 10.62
CA ILE A 88 -2.06 -1.38 10.01
C ILE A 88 -3.12 -1.84 11.01
N TYR A 89 -4.36 -1.41 10.80
CA TYR A 89 -5.54 -1.95 11.46
C TYR A 89 -6.57 -2.33 10.41
N PHE A 90 -7.02 -3.58 10.40
CA PHE A 90 -8.06 -4.01 9.45
C PHE A 90 -9.43 -3.50 9.89
N VAL A 91 -10.22 -3.03 8.93
CA VAL A 91 -11.58 -2.52 9.15
C VAL A 91 -12.59 -3.27 8.30
N ASP A 92 -13.84 -3.28 8.76
CA ASP A 92 -14.94 -4.02 8.12
C ASP A 92 -15.65 -3.24 7.02
N TYR A 93 -15.44 -1.92 6.94
CA TYR A 93 -16.12 -1.07 5.97
C TYR A 93 -15.13 -0.20 5.19
N ILE A 94 -15.34 -0.10 3.88
CA ILE A 94 -14.51 0.70 2.98
C ILE A 94 -14.47 2.19 3.39
N SER A 95 -15.55 2.72 3.97
CA SER A 95 -15.63 4.10 4.46
C SER A 95 -14.70 4.38 5.65
N GLN A 96 -14.23 3.33 6.33
CA GLN A 96 -13.31 3.44 7.46
C GLN A 96 -11.85 3.35 7.04
N ALA A 97 -11.56 2.91 5.82
CA ALA A 97 -10.20 2.85 5.31
C ALA A 97 -9.57 4.24 5.20
N GLY A 98 -8.27 4.31 5.37
CA GLY A 98 -7.53 5.56 5.18
C GLY A 98 -6.39 5.77 6.15
N TRP A 99 -5.54 6.73 5.77
CA TRP A 99 -4.35 7.10 6.52
C TRP A 99 -4.68 7.88 7.78
N ILE A 100 -4.13 7.42 8.90
CA ILE A 100 -4.07 8.16 10.16
C ILE A 100 -2.77 8.98 10.16
N ASN A 101 -1.65 8.32 9.87
CA ASN A 101 -0.34 8.94 9.77
C ASN A 101 -0.01 9.32 8.32
N LYS A 102 -0.37 10.54 7.92
CA LYS A 102 -0.17 11.03 6.55
C LYS A 102 1.32 11.12 6.13
N SER A 103 2.25 11.23 7.08
CA SER A 103 3.68 11.32 6.77
C SER A 103 4.24 10.04 6.12
N LYS A 104 3.62 8.89 6.41
CA LYS A 104 4.02 7.56 5.91
C LYS A 104 3.36 7.16 4.58
N LYS A 105 2.55 8.03 3.97
CA LYS A 105 1.90 7.75 2.68
C LYS A 105 2.88 7.29 1.61
N HIS A 106 4.09 7.85 1.63
CA HIS A 106 5.15 7.55 0.67
C HIS A 106 5.59 6.08 0.65
N LEU A 107 5.28 5.30 1.69
CA LEU A 107 5.63 3.88 1.75
C LEU A 107 4.83 3.03 0.76
N LEU A 108 3.68 3.51 0.26
CA LEU A 108 2.80 2.76 -0.66
C LEU A 108 2.72 3.42 -2.06
N TYR A 109 3.78 4.11 -2.51
CA TYR A 109 3.89 4.71 -3.85
C TYR A 109 4.97 4.06 -4.70
#